data_AF-A0A927JYS0-F1
#
_entry.id   AF-A0A927JYS0-F1
#
_cell.length_a   1.000
_cell.length_b   1.000
_cell.length_c   1.000
_cell.angle_alpha   90.00
_cell.angle_beta   90.00
_cell.angle_gamma   90.00
#
_symmetry.space_group_name_H-M   'P 1'
#
loop_
_entity.id
_entity.type
_entity.pdbx_description
1 polymer ?
#
loop_
_entity_poly.entity_id
_entity_poly.type
_entity_poly.pdbx_seq_one_letter_code
_entity_poly.pdbx_strand_id
1 'polypeptide(L)'
;MSPFARRHPGQLFCTVAHRDAWNGRAAVRGRVLTPLAIVARVTRNGTRGDRKTGARAASEAATLIQQWRDDDRAAGRMSHPEYLARRYRVGFDPL
;
A
#
# COMPACT_ATOMS: atom_id res chain seq x y z
N MET A 1 22.68 14.01 18.63
CA MET A 1 21.81 14.41 17.51
C MET A 1 21.38 13.14 16.79
N SER A 2 20.07 12.88 16.68
CA SER A 2 19.59 11.68 15.98
C SER A 2 19.91 11.82 14.49
N PRO A 3 20.59 10.85 13.84
CA PRO A 3 21.04 10.96 12.44
C PRO A 3 19.90 11.08 11.42
N PHE A 4 18.65 11.03 11.87
CA PHE A 4 17.43 11.05 11.07
C PHE A 4 16.55 12.29 11.32
N ALA A 5 17.13 13.40 11.79
CA ALA A 5 16.39 14.65 11.94
C ALA A 5 15.72 15.06 10.61
N ARG A 6 14.42 15.35 10.64
CA ARG A 6 13.68 15.81 9.46
C ARG A 6 14.28 17.13 9.00
N ARG A 7 14.61 17.24 7.70
CA ARG A 7 15.14 18.45 7.06
C ARG A 7 14.04 19.47 6.76
N HIS A 8 12.78 19.05 6.65
CA HIS A 8 11.63 19.93 6.40
C HIS A 8 10.33 19.35 7.00
N PRO A 9 9.34 20.19 7.37
CA PRO A 9 8.10 19.76 8.04
C PRO A 9 7.28 18.74 7.24
N GLY A 10 7.29 18.81 5.90
CA GLY A 10 6.60 17.89 5.00
C GLY A 10 7.37 16.61 4.66
N GLN A 11 8.53 16.36 5.27
CA GLN A 11 9.39 15.23 4.90
C GLN A 11 8.82 13.89 5.39
N LEU A 12 8.39 13.04 4.45
CA LEU A 12 7.88 11.69 4.75
C LEU A 12 8.98 10.64 4.95
N PHE A 13 10.08 10.75 4.19
CA PHE A 13 11.18 9.78 4.15
C PHE A 13 12.50 10.44 4.52
N CYS A 14 13.38 9.75 5.25
CA CYS A 14 14.67 10.31 5.66
C CYS A 14 15.64 10.54 4.48
N THR A 15 15.52 9.77 3.39
CA THR A 15 16.36 9.90 2.19
C THR A 15 15.55 9.75 0.90
N VAL A 16 16.10 10.24 -0.20
CA VAL A 16 15.54 10.03 -1.56
C VAL A 16 15.49 8.54 -1.91
N ALA A 17 16.54 7.78 -1.58
CA ALA A 17 16.58 6.33 -1.82
C ALA A 17 15.43 5.59 -1.11
N HIS A 18 15.08 5.96 0.13
CA HIS A 18 13.95 5.34 0.83
C HIS A 18 12.60 5.73 0.24
N ARG A 19 12.45 6.99 -0.21
CA ARG A 19 11.26 7.44 -0.95
C ARG A 19 11.09 6.64 -2.24
N ASP A 20 12.16 6.51 -3.03
CA ASP A 20 12.11 5.86 -4.33
C ASP A 20 11.89 4.35 -4.18
N ALA A 21 12.51 3.73 -3.17
CA ALA A 21 12.25 2.33 -2.84
C ALA A 21 10.79 2.10 -2.40
N TRP A 22 10.21 3.00 -1.60
CA TRP A 22 8.80 2.95 -1.24
C TRP A 22 7.90 3.08 -2.46
N ASN A 23 8.11 4.13 -3.26
CA ASN A 23 7.29 4.43 -4.43
C ASN A 23 7.39 3.35 -5.50
N GLY A 24 8.58 2.77 -5.71
CA GLY A 24 8.79 1.65 -6.63
C GLY A 24 7.98 0.42 -6.22
N ARG A 25 8.02 0.04 -4.93
CA ARG A 25 7.18 -1.05 -4.41
C ARG A 25 5.69 -0.72 -4.55
N ALA A 26 5.28 0.49 -4.17
CA ALA A 26 3.88 0.92 -4.26
C ALA A 26 3.36 0.87 -5.71
N ALA A 27 4.19 1.27 -6.69
CA ALA A 27 3.83 1.22 -8.10
C ALA A 27 3.64 -0.21 -8.61
N VAL A 28 4.59 -1.10 -8.31
CA VAL A 28 4.50 -2.53 -8.70
C VAL A 28 3.29 -3.19 -8.05
N ARG A 29 3.11 -2.99 -6.73
CA ARG A 29 1.99 -3.55 -5.98
C ARG A 29 0.66 -2.99 -6.47
N GLY A 30 0.57 -1.70 -6.77
CA GLY A 30 -0.63 -1.07 -7.32
C GLY A 30 -1.05 -1.66 -8.65
N ARG A 31 -0.11 -1.88 -9.59
CA ARG A 31 -0.40 -2.52 -10.89
C ARG A 31 -1.06 -3.89 -10.75
N VAL A 32 -0.71 -4.64 -9.71
CA VAL A 32 -1.27 -5.98 -9.45
C VAL A 32 -2.55 -5.91 -8.62
N LEU A 33 -2.57 -5.12 -7.56
CA LEU A 33 -3.68 -5.11 -6.59
C LEU A 33 -4.89 -4.34 -7.10
N THR A 34 -4.70 -3.24 -7.83
CA THR A 34 -5.80 -2.39 -8.31
C THR A 34 -6.84 -3.15 -9.14
N PRO A 35 -6.49 -3.94 -10.17
CA PRO A 35 -7.50 -4.69 -10.92
C PRO A 35 -8.25 -5.69 -10.04
N LEU A 36 -7.56 -6.41 -9.14
CA LEU A 36 -8.18 -7.36 -8.23
C LEU A 36 -9.16 -6.66 -7.27
N ALA A 37 -8.75 -5.53 -6.69
CA ALA A 37 -9.58 -4.75 -5.77
C ALA A 37 -10.83 -4.17 -6.46
N ILE A 38 -10.70 -3.67 -7.69
CA ILE A 38 -11.84 -3.16 -8.48
C ILE A 38 -12.80 -4.30 -8.81
N VAL A 39 -12.31 -5.43 -9.31
CA VAL A 39 -13.15 -6.60 -9.64
C VAL A 39 -13.86 -7.12 -8.39
N ALA A 40 -13.15 -7.28 -7.28
CA ALA A 40 -13.73 -7.68 -6.01
C ALA A 40 -14.83 -6.70 -5.57
N ARG A 41 -14.58 -5.38 -5.67
CA ARG A 41 -15.57 -4.36 -5.30
C ARG A 41 -16.83 -4.40 -6.18
N VAL A 42 -16.67 -4.45 -7.51
CA VAL A 42 -17.79 -4.42 -8.47
C VAL A 42 -18.66 -5.67 -8.35
N THR A 43 -18.03 -6.83 -8.17
CA THR A 43 -18.73 -8.12 -8.01
C THR A 43 -19.21 -8.38 -6.58
N ARG A 44 -18.99 -7.45 -5.64
CA ARG A 44 -19.23 -7.64 -4.20
C ARG A 44 -18.62 -8.94 -3.69
N ASN A 45 -17.33 -9.12 -3.96
CA ASN A 45 -16.52 -10.30 -3.62
C ASN A 45 -17.13 -11.61 -4.16
N GLY A 46 -17.72 -11.55 -5.36
CA GLY A 46 -18.34 -12.70 -6.01
C GLY A 46 -19.79 -12.99 -5.60
N THR A 47 -20.46 -12.11 -4.84
CA THR A 47 -21.90 -12.27 -4.53
C THR A 47 -22.81 -11.69 -5.62
N ARG A 48 -22.28 -10.90 -6.55
CA ARG A 48 -23.02 -10.26 -7.66
C ARG A 48 -22.24 -10.32 -8.98
N GLY A 49 -22.95 -10.49 -10.10
CA GLY A 49 -22.35 -10.50 -11.44
C GLY A 49 -21.51 -11.76 -11.67
N ASP A 50 -20.29 -11.60 -12.21
CA ASP A 50 -19.32 -12.70 -12.34
C ASP A 50 -18.82 -13.15 -10.97
N ARG A 51 -19.50 -14.16 -10.42
CA ARG A 51 -19.25 -14.70 -9.08
C ARG A 51 -17.87 -15.34 -8.95
N LYS A 52 -17.46 -16.11 -9.95
CA LYS A 52 -16.22 -16.90 -9.90
C LYS A 52 -15.00 -15.99 -9.94
N THR A 53 -14.97 -15.05 -10.88
CA THR A 53 -13.86 -14.09 -10.99
C THR A 53 -13.84 -13.16 -9.78
N GLY A 54 -15.01 -12.72 -9.31
CA GLY A 54 -15.13 -11.88 -8.12
C GLY A 54 -14.57 -12.51 -6.84
N ALA A 55 -14.97 -13.75 -6.55
CA ALA A 55 -14.48 -14.49 -5.39
C ALA A 55 -12.97 -14.75 -5.48
N ARG A 56 -12.47 -15.13 -6.66
CA ARG A 56 -11.05 -15.34 -6.90
C ARG A 56 -10.24 -14.06 -6.70
N ALA A 57 -10.67 -12.95 -7.29
CA ALA A 57 -9.99 -11.66 -7.16
C ALA A 57 -9.93 -11.19 -5.70
N ALA A 58 -11.02 -11.38 -4.94
CA ALA A 58 -11.05 -11.05 -3.51
C ALA A 58 -10.04 -11.90 -2.71
N SER A 59 -9.98 -13.20 -2.97
CA SER A 59 -9.03 -14.10 -2.31
C SER A 59 -7.58 -13.75 -2.66
N GLU A 60 -7.26 -13.56 -3.94
CA GLU A 60 -5.91 -13.21 -4.39
C GLU A 60 -5.45 -11.86 -3.83
N ALA A 61 -6.34 -10.85 -3.82
CA ALA A 61 -6.05 -9.56 -3.21
C ALA A 61 -5.73 -9.69 -1.71
N ALA A 62 -6.53 -10.46 -0.96
CA ALA A 62 -6.29 -10.69 0.46
C ALA A 62 -4.95 -11.37 0.72
N THR A 63 -4.63 -12.42 -0.04
CA THR A 63 -3.34 -13.13 0.04
C THR A 63 -2.15 -12.20 -0.26
N LEU A 64 -2.23 -11.39 -1.32
CA LEU A 64 -1.16 -10.46 -1.69
C LEU A 64 -0.93 -9.38 -0.62
N ILE A 65 -2.00 -8.79 -0.09
CA ILE A 65 -1.92 -7.80 0.99
C ILE A 65 -1.23 -8.42 2.21
N GLN A 66 -1.63 -9.63 2.58
CA GLN A 66 -1.08 -10.36 3.72
C GLN A 66 0.41 -10.65 3.53
N GLN A 67 0.79 -11.21 2.38
CA GLN A 67 2.18 -11.51 2.04
C GLN A 67 3.05 -10.25 2.08
N TRP A 68 2.64 -9.19 1.39
CA TRP A 68 3.43 -7.96 1.31
C TRP A 68 3.58 -7.25 2.65
N ARG A 69 2.54 -7.33 3.51
CA ARG A 69 2.61 -6.82 4.88
C ARG A 69 3.67 -7.58 5.68
N ASP A 70 3.69 -8.90 5.57
CA ASP A 70 4.63 -9.74 6.31
C ASP A 70 6.05 -9.57 5.77
N ASP A 71 6.24 -9.46 4.45
CA ASP A 71 7.53 -9.16 3.82
C ASP A 71 8.09 -7.80 4.28
N ASP A 72 7.23 -6.77 4.34
CA ASP A 72 7.65 -5.45 4.81
C ASP A 72 7.99 -5.47 6.29
N ARG A 73 7.23 -6.22 7.11
CA ARG A 73 7.52 -6.41 8.54
C ARG A 73 8.85 -7.13 8.75
N ALA A 74 9.08 -8.23 8.03
CA ALA A 74 10.33 -9.00 8.11
C ALA A 74 11.55 -8.17 7.68
N ALA A 75 11.38 -7.29 6.69
CA ALA A 75 12.43 -6.39 6.23
C ALA A 75 12.55 -5.08 7.05
N GLY A 76 11.83 -4.94 8.17
CA GLY A 76 11.86 -3.74 9.03
C GLY A 76 11.42 -2.47 8.30
N ARG A 77 10.60 -2.59 7.26
CA ARG A 77 10.16 -1.45 6.44
C ARG A 77 8.99 -0.74 7.11
N MET A 78 8.80 0.52 6.74
CA MET A 78 7.62 1.31 7.11
C MET A 78 6.35 0.54 6.75
N SER A 79 5.34 0.58 7.61
CA SER A 79 4.04 -0.06 7.32
C SER A 79 3.16 0.87 6.46
N HIS A 80 2.19 0.31 5.71
CA HIS A 80 1.24 1.13 4.95
C HIS A 80 0.37 2.05 5.84
N PRO A 81 -0.13 1.59 7.01
CA PRO A 81 -0.82 2.48 7.95
C PRO A 81 0.06 3.62 8.45
N GLU A 82 1.33 3.34 8.76
CA GLU A 82 2.28 4.36 9.17
C GLU A 82 2.52 5.38 8.05
N TYR A 83 2.69 4.92 6.81
CA TYR A 83 2.82 5.79 5.65
C TYR A 83 1.61 6.73 5.50
N LEU A 84 0.39 6.21 5.54
CA LEU A 84 -0.82 7.03 5.45
C LEU A 84 -0.94 8.02 6.62
N ALA A 85 -0.68 7.59 7.85
CA ALA A 85 -0.69 8.47 9.01
C ALA A 85 0.37 9.58 8.92
N ARG A 86 1.55 9.31 8.36
CA ARG A 86 2.56 10.34 8.07
C ARG A 86 2.07 11.29 6.97
N ARG A 87 1.46 10.75 5.91
CA ARG A 87 0.93 11.50 4.77
C ARG A 87 -0.17 12.48 5.16
N TYR A 88 -1.14 12.06 5.98
CA TYR A 88 -2.18 12.94 6.51
C TYR A 88 -1.61 14.06 7.40
N ARG A 89 -0.65 13.73 8.27
CA ARG A 89 -0.01 14.71 9.16
C ARG A 89 0.72 15.84 8.44
N VAL A 90 1.13 15.62 7.19
CA VAL A 90 1.81 16.64 6.38
C VAL A 90 0.86 17.30 5.36
N GLY A 91 -0.46 17.08 5.49
CA GLY A 91 -1.47 17.75 4.66
C GLY A 91 -1.70 17.14 3.28
N PHE A 92 -1.18 15.94 3.01
CA PHE A 92 -1.47 15.23 1.76
C PHE A 92 -2.71 14.33 1.93
N ASP A 93 -3.90 14.91 1.83
CA ASP A 93 -5.15 14.15 1.71
C ASP A 93 -5.39 13.78 0.23
N PRO A 94 -5.53 12.50 -0.12
CA PRO A 94 -5.87 12.09 -1.49
C PRO A 94 -7.36 12.23 -1.84
N LEU A 95 -8.22 12.67 -0.91
CA LEU A 95 -9.65 12.92 -1.10
C LEU A 95 -9.97 14.42 -0.95
#